data_AF-A0A480A962-F1
#
_entry.id   AF-A0A480A962-F1
#
_cell.length_a   1.000
_cell.length_b   1.000
_cell.length_c   1.000
_cell.angle_alpha   90.00
_cell.angle_beta   90.00
_cell.angle_gamma   90.00
#
_symmetry.space_group_name_H-M   'P 1'
#
loop_
_entity.id
_entity.type
_entity.pdbx_description
1 polymer ?
#
loop_
_entity_poly.entity_id
_entity_poly.type
_entity_poly.pdbx_seq_one_letter_code
_entity_poly.pdbx_strand_id
1 'polypeptide(L)'
;MYALKQEQANFPQKNQPSLIDPNIIKAASQIYYTYCEVHPEIVGKATGVAISRVTHRGKVIFTQYPVLLPQECFIPLNQIESYIY
;
A
#
# COMPACT_ATOMS: atom_id res chain seq x y z
N MET A 1 -31.31 14.21 -12.34
CA MET A 1 -30.65 12.94 -11.96
C MET A 1 -29.26 12.94 -12.58
N TYR A 2 -28.22 13.25 -11.81
CA TYR A 2 -26.86 13.32 -12.35
C TYR A 2 -26.18 11.96 -12.20
N ALA A 3 -26.10 11.22 -13.31
CA ALA A 3 -25.27 10.02 -13.42
C ALA A 3 -23.80 10.45 -13.45
N LEU A 4 -23.10 10.28 -12.33
CA LEU A 4 -21.65 10.41 -12.28
C LEU A 4 -21.05 9.26 -13.09
N LYS A 5 -20.68 9.61 -14.32
CA LYS A 5 -19.81 8.87 -15.23
C LYS A 5 -18.63 8.35 -14.42
N GLN A 6 -18.62 7.04 -14.20
CA GLN A 6 -17.50 6.33 -13.60
C GLN A 6 -16.34 6.48 -14.57
N GLU A 7 -15.50 7.48 -14.30
CA GLU A 7 -14.19 7.62 -14.91
C GLU A 7 -13.46 6.33 -14.55
N GLN A 8 -13.35 5.45 -15.54
CA GLN A 8 -12.44 4.31 -15.54
C GLN A 8 -11.03 4.91 -15.45
N ALA A 9 -10.63 5.29 -14.24
CA ALA A 9 -9.24 5.42 -13.89
C ALA A 9 -8.68 4.02 -14.05
N ASN A 10 -8.11 3.79 -15.23
CA ASN A 10 -7.14 2.76 -15.52
C ASN A 10 -5.98 3.00 -14.54
N PHE A 11 -6.16 2.61 -13.28
CA PHE A 11 -5.06 2.53 -12.34
C PHE A 11 -4.18 1.45 -12.91
N PRO A 12 -2.95 1.76 -13.36
CA PRO A 12 -2.09 0.74 -13.85
C PRO A 12 -1.90 -0.23 -12.68
N GLN A 13 -2.42 -1.44 -12.83
CA GLN A 13 -1.96 -2.63 -12.11
C GLN A 13 -0.50 -2.82 -12.53
N LYS A 14 0.36 -1.92 -12.06
CA LYS A 14 1.78 -1.95 -12.28
C LYS A 14 2.33 -2.79 -11.15
N ASN A 15 2.02 -4.08 -11.19
CA ASN A 15 2.84 -5.15 -10.61
C ASN A 15 4.23 -5.20 -11.29
N GLN A 16 4.76 -4.07 -11.78
CA GLN A 16 6.12 -4.03 -12.26
C GLN A 16 6.98 -3.79 -11.02
N PRO A 17 7.96 -4.67 -10.75
CA PRO A 17 9.01 -4.40 -9.78
C PRO A 17 9.93 -3.32 -10.37
N SER A 18 9.40 -2.12 -10.60
CA SER A 18 10.19 -0.95 -10.92
C SER A 18 10.82 -0.48 -9.62
N LEU A 19 11.91 -1.15 -9.22
CA LEU A 19 12.88 -0.72 -8.22
C LEU A 19 12.26 0.16 -7.14
N ILE A 20 11.35 -0.43 -6.35
CA ILE A 20 10.78 0.28 -5.21
C ILE A 20 11.93 0.43 -4.23
N ASP A 21 12.23 1.68 -3.88
CA ASP A 21 13.37 1.99 -3.04
C ASP A 21 13.29 1.20 -1.73
N PRO A 22 14.38 0.54 -1.29
CA PRO A 22 14.39 -0.27 -0.07
C PRO A 22 13.96 0.54 1.16
N ASN A 23 14.17 1.86 1.15
CA ASN A 23 13.74 2.73 2.24
C ASN A 23 12.21 2.85 2.32
N ILE A 24 11.53 2.81 1.18
CA ILE A 24 10.07 2.82 1.08
C ILE A 24 9.49 1.49 1.57
N ILE A 25 10.10 0.37 1.19
CA ILE A 25 9.69 -0.95 1.68
C ILE A 25 9.85 -1.01 3.20
N LYS A 26 11.00 -0.57 3.73
CA LYS A 26 11.27 -0.54 5.17
C LYS A 26 10.25 0.31 5.93
N ALA A 27 9.93 1.51 5.43
CA ALA A 27 8.93 2.38 6.05
C ALA A 27 7.53 1.77 5.98
N ALA A 28 7.16 1.12 4.86
CA ALA A 28 5.90 0.38 4.75
C ALA A 28 5.81 -0.77 5.75
N SER A 29 6.90 -1.55 5.90
CA SER A 29 7.00 -2.62 6.90
C SER A 29 6.78 -2.07 8.31
N GLN A 30 7.46 -0.98 8.68
CA GLN A 30 7.30 -0.35 9.99
C GLN A 30 5.85 0.06 10.25
N ILE A 31 5.19 0.69 9.27
CA ILE A 31 3.77 1.07 9.39
C ILE A 31 2.89 -0.16 9.61
N TYR A 32 3.13 -1.25 8.87
CA TYR A 32 2.36 -2.49 9.01
C TYR A 32 2.56 -3.14 10.39
N TYR A 33 3.80 -3.30 10.83
CA TYR A 33 4.10 -3.93 12.12
C TYR A 33 3.58 -3.09 13.29
N THR A 34 3.82 -1.79 13.28
CA THR A 34 3.27 -0.91 14.32
C THR A 34 1.75 -0.99 14.36
N TYR A 35 1.08 -1.06 13.21
CA TYR A 35 -0.37 -1.24 13.14
C TYR A 35 -0.81 -2.60 13.70
N CYS A 36 -0.09 -3.67 13.38
CA CYS A 36 -0.32 -5.02 13.91
C CYS A 36 -0.16 -5.09 15.43
N GLU A 37 0.84 -4.38 15.99
CA GLU A 37 1.09 -4.31 17.44
C GLU A 37 -0.07 -3.65 18.20
N VAL A 38 -0.66 -2.60 17.63
CA VAL A 38 -1.78 -1.89 18.27
C VAL A 38 -3.15 -2.52 17.98
N HIS A 39 -3.26 -3.32 16.92
CA HIS A 39 -4.54 -3.93 16.50
C HIS A 39 -4.38 -5.42 16.12
N PRO A 40 -4.21 -6.32 17.10
CA PRO A 40 -4.06 -7.77 16.88
C PRO A 40 -5.28 -8.43 16.21
N GLU A 41 -6.46 -7.81 16.30
CA GLU A 41 -7.74 -8.34 15.76
C GLU A 41 -7.86 -8.31 14.21
N ILE A 42 -7.02 -7.51 13.56
CA ILE A 42 -7.05 -7.24 12.11
C ILE A 42 -5.75 -7.62 11.39
N VAL A 43 -4.83 -8.23 12.13
CA VAL A 43 -3.57 -8.79 11.62
C VAL A 43 -3.88 -9.84 10.56
N GLY A 44 -3.27 -9.70 9.38
CA GLY A 44 -3.49 -10.59 8.24
C GLY A 44 -4.71 -10.26 7.36
N LYS A 45 -5.54 -9.27 7.71
CA LYS A 45 -6.61 -8.76 6.83
C LYS A 45 -6.16 -7.61 5.93
N ALA A 46 -5.00 -7.01 6.23
CA ALA A 46 -4.43 -5.99 5.39
C ALA A 46 -4.00 -6.59 4.05
N THR A 47 -4.33 -5.92 2.96
CA THR A 47 -3.87 -6.29 1.61
C THR A 47 -2.46 -5.74 1.35
N GLY A 48 -2.11 -4.63 2.00
CA GLY A 48 -0.79 -3.99 1.88
C GLY A 48 -0.75 -2.62 2.55
N VAL A 49 0.29 -1.86 2.25
CA VAL A 49 0.49 -0.50 2.77
C VAL A 49 0.67 0.46 1.61
N ALA A 50 -0.17 1.49 1.56
CA ALA A 50 0.03 2.63 0.67
C ALA A 50 0.99 3.60 1.35
N ILE A 51 2.11 3.91 0.72
CA ILE A 51 3.14 4.81 1.27
C ILE A 51 3.54 5.85 0.24
N SER A 52 3.67 7.10 0.68
CA SER A 52 4.14 8.20 -0.14
C SER A 52 5.66 8.17 -0.31
N ARG A 53 6.13 8.32 -1.56
CA ARG A 53 7.57 8.30 -1.88
C ARG A 53 8.33 9.52 -1.35
N VAL A 54 7.63 10.64 -1.15
CA VAL A 54 8.21 11.91 -0.70
C VAL A 54 8.24 12.04 0.82
N THR A 55 7.17 11.64 1.50
CA THR A 55 7.04 11.83 2.95
C THR A 55 7.35 10.57 3.76
N HIS A 56 7.51 9.41 3.11
CA HIS A 56 7.59 8.08 3.75
C HIS A 56 6.41 7.79 4.70
N ARG A 57 5.32 8.57 4.60
CA ARG A 57 4.10 8.39 5.37
C ARG A 57 3.14 7.55 4.56
N GLY A 58 2.45 6.65 5.23
CA GLY A 58 1.54 5.73 4.59
C GLY A 58 0.41 5.30 5.50
N LYS A 59 -0.49 4.51 4.91
CA LYS A 59 -1.63 3.90 5.58
C LYS A 59 -1.74 2.45 5.18
N VAL A 60 -2.14 1.63 6.15
CA VAL A 60 -2.47 0.24 5.89
C VAL A 60 -3.78 0.18 5.11
N ILE A 61 -3.77 -0.57 4.03
CA ILE A 61 -4.89 -0.76 3.12
C ILE A 61 -5.43 -2.17 3.34
N PHE A 62 -6.75 -2.24 3.54
CA PHE A 62 -7.51 -3.49 3.70
C PHE A 62 -8.37 -3.81 2.47
N THR A 63 -8.41 -2.90 1.51
CA THR A 63 -9.24 -3.00 0.31
C THR A 63 -8.44 -3.59 -0.85
N GLN A 64 -9.09 -4.44 -1.65
CA GLN A 64 -8.50 -5.01 -2.87
C GLN A 64 -8.13 -3.94 -3.93
N TYR A 65 -8.85 -2.81 -3.94
CA TYR A 65 -8.67 -1.71 -4.90
C TYR A 65 -8.46 -0.38 -4.17
N PRO A 66 -7.28 -0.14 -3.58
CA PRO A 66 -6.98 1.16 -2.99
C PRO A 66 -6.92 2.23 -4.08
N VAL A 67 -7.52 3.38 -3.79
CA VAL A 67 -7.26 4.61 -4.56
C VAL A 67 -5.94 5.17 -4.07
N LEU A 68 -4.91 5.07 -4.91
CA LEU A 68 -3.58 5.58 -4.62
C LEU A 68 -3.40 6.94 -5.27
N LEU A 69 -2.79 7.88 -4.56
CA LEU A 69 -2.33 9.12 -5.17
C LEU A 69 -1.15 8.85 -6.12
N PRO A 70 -0.90 9.73 -7.11
CA PRO A 70 0.22 9.58 -8.05
C PRO A 70 1.61 9.49 -7.39
N GLN A 71 1.72 10.04 -6.18
CA GLN A 71 2.94 10.08 -5.37
C GLN A 71 3.01 8.93 -4.35
N GLU A 72 1.93 8.16 -4.21
CA GLU A 72 1.84 7.02 -3.32
C GLU A 72 2.14 5.73 -4.09
N CYS A 73 2.81 4.82 -3.41
CA CYS A 73 3.12 3.49 -3.87
C CYS A 73 2.41 2.49 -2.98
N PHE A 74 1.72 1.54 -3.59
CA PHE A 74 1.17 0.42 -2.84
C PHE A 74 2.20 -0.69 -2.74
N ILE A 75 2.50 -1.08 -1.50
CA ILE A 75 3.40 -2.17 -1.18
C ILE A 75 2.55 -3.33 -0.66
N PRO A 76 2.39 -4.42 -1.42
CA PRO A 76 1.70 -5.60 -0.94
C PRO A 76 2.47 -6.27 0.20
N LEU A 77 1.77 -6.94 1.11
CA LEU A 77 2.41 -7.64 2.24
C LEU A 77 3.46 -8.67 1.77
N ASN A 78 3.17 -9.40 0.69
CA ASN A 78 4.13 -10.33 0.08
C ASN A 78 5.50 -9.68 -0.21
N GLN A 79 5.53 -8.40 -0.57
CA GLN A 79 6.78 -7.69 -0.85
C GLN A 79 7.49 -7.23 0.43
N ILE A 80 6.74 -6.90 1.47
CA ILE A 80 7.28 -6.61 2.81
C ILE A 80 7.95 -7.86 3.39
N GLU A 81 7.26 -9.00 3.32
CA GLU A 81 7.76 -10.28 3.82
C GLU A 81 8.99 -10.76 3.04
N SER A 82 8.95 -10.64 1.70
CA SER A 82 10.09 -10.98 0.83
C SER A 82 11.30 -10.05 0.98
N TYR A 83 11.18 -8.89 1.63
CA TYR A 83 12.32 -8.01 1.89
C TYR A 83 13.00 -8.32 3.24
N ILE A 84 12.27 -8.94 4.17
CA ILE A 84 12.78 -9.33 5.49
C ILE A 84 13.54 -10.66 5.43
N TYR A 85 13.31 -11.49 4.41
CA TYR A 85 13.88 -12.83 4.23
C TYR A 85 14.71 -12.94 2.95
#